data_AF-A0A7X7GWN7-F1
#
_entry.id   AF-A0A7X7GWN7-F1
#
_cell.length_a   1.000
_cell.length_b   1.000
_cell.length_c   1.000
_cell.angle_alpha   90.00
_cell.angle_beta   90.00
_cell.angle_gamma   90.00
#
_symmetry.space_group_name_H-M   'P 1'
#
loop_
_entity.id
_entity.type
_entity.pdbx_description
1 polymer ?
#
loop_
_entity_poly.entity_id
_entity_poly.type
_entity_poly.pdbx_seq_one_letter_code
_entity_poly.pdbx_strand_id
1 'polypeptide(L)'
;MRRESTDTAGVRLHLPVRSATASRPPDPEQLTERLLEGALARGCAAAGVFSLEPFTEGGRHLAGWLEAGHHGEMGYLAEGPRHLPAELLPGGRSGLVVALPYGRPPPAPGSEQRSRAASVGGAGDESRPLIGRVAKYAQGDDYHHHLRVLLLELADLCAQELGAPVRARVCVDTAPLLERDAAARAGLSFFGKNTLAIVPGVGSYFLLGELLVDVPLAAGARVQGQRQREIPRAGCGSCTACLDACPTGAFLGPHALDARRCISYLTIEYDGVIPEDLRAGIGAHVFGCDVCQDVCPFNHSAHKRLQPSSLGHHARLEAPDPIELLELTSSGYRRFVAGTALRRVNRARLARNAAVTLGNVGDERALLPLANALRDHPSALVRGHAAWALGRLLQRLSSLSKVDTFTADEGARRHLDPTDAARDVAKHTDSTEPTDPSIGSATPAVCSEGPAASTQPADPGAPAASMASAKLTDPAGAPPADLARSVPATELARRILAQAAVADADPWVREEARRAGAHRDPPPGPHRLPLLR
;
A
#
# COMPACT_ATOMS: atom_id res chain seq x y z
N MET A 1 1.65 39.76 1.76
CA MET A 1 0.32 39.28 2.19
C MET A 1 -0.64 39.34 1.01
N ARG A 2 -0.79 38.23 0.26
CA ARG A 2 -1.84 38.14 -0.78
C ARG A 2 -3.17 37.86 -0.07
N ARG A 3 -4.19 38.68 -0.29
CA ARG A 3 -5.55 38.44 0.22
C ARG A 3 -6.14 37.24 -0.51
N GLU A 4 -6.24 36.12 0.18
CA GLU A 4 -6.94 34.93 -0.29
C GLU A 4 -8.45 35.18 -0.20
N SER A 5 -9.11 35.36 -1.34
CA SER A 5 -10.56 35.17 -1.45
C SER A 5 -10.76 33.75 -1.98
N THR A 6 -11.15 32.83 -1.09
CA THR A 6 -11.63 31.51 -1.48
C THR A 6 -13.15 31.57 -1.48
N ASP A 7 -13.78 31.29 -2.62
CA ASP A 7 -15.21 31.01 -2.64
C ASP A 7 -15.44 29.62 -2.02
N THR A 8 -16.59 29.45 -1.36
CA THR A 8 -17.15 28.18 -0.87
C THR A 8 -17.08 27.04 -1.90
N ALA A 9 -17.03 27.35 -3.20
CA ALA A 9 -16.86 26.41 -4.29
C ALA A 9 -15.39 26.08 -4.64
N GLY A 10 -14.39 26.32 -3.77
CA GLY A 10 -13.00 25.91 -4.01
C GLY A 10 -12.28 26.57 -5.21
N VAL A 11 -12.94 27.53 -5.87
CA VAL A 11 -12.40 28.35 -6.95
C VAL A 11 -11.51 29.44 -6.36
N ARG A 12 -10.36 29.67 -6.98
CA ARG A 12 -9.37 30.68 -6.59
C ARG A 12 -9.05 31.60 -7.75
N LEU A 13 -8.86 32.88 -7.45
CA LEU A 13 -8.34 33.87 -8.40
C LEU A 13 -6.83 33.99 -8.22
N HIS A 14 -6.08 33.66 -9.27
CA HIS A 14 -4.62 33.74 -9.32
C HIS A 14 -4.20 35.01 -10.04
N LEU A 15 -3.26 35.77 -9.45
CA LEU A 15 -2.82 37.07 -9.94
C LEU A 15 -1.33 37.05 -10.33
N PRO A 16 -0.96 37.66 -11.47
CA PRO A 16 0.44 37.81 -11.84
C PRO A 16 1.19 38.68 -10.81
N VAL A 17 2.49 38.40 -10.59
CA VAL A 17 3.35 39.12 -9.65
C VAL A 17 3.71 40.51 -10.19
N ARG A 18 3.78 40.64 -11.52
CA ARG A 18 4.02 41.90 -12.22
C ARG A 18 2.95 42.08 -13.28
N SER A 19 2.37 43.28 -13.36
CA SER A 19 1.57 43.67 -14.53
C SER A 19 2.50 43.57 -15.75
N ALA A 20 2.18 42.71 -16.71
CA ALA A 20 2.96 42.61 -17.93
C ALA A 20 2.97 43.99 -18.60
N THR A 21 4.16 44.53 -18.84
CA THR A 21 4.32 45.69 -19.72
C THR A 21 3.96 45.25 -21.13
N ALA A 22 2.68 45.39 -21.49
CA ALA A 22 2.12 45.35 -22.85
C ALA A 22 2.86 44.45 -23.86
N SER A 23 3.06 43.17 -23.54
CA SER A 23 3.27 42.13 -24.55
C SER A 23 1.92 41.49 -24.86
N ARG A 24 1.68 41.16 -26.13
CA ARG A 24 0.51 40.39 -26.56
C ARG A 24 0.40 39.12 -25.67
N PRO A 25 -0.79 38.76 -25.17
CA PRO A 25 -0.94 37.55 -24.36
C PRO A 25 -0.41 36.33 -25.14
N PRO A 26 0.26 35.38 -24.46
CA PRO A 26 0.79 34.20 -25.12
C PRO A 26 -0.32 33.46 -25.88
N ASP A 27 0.06 32.89 -27.02
CA ASP A 27 -0.80 31.97 -27.76
C ASP A 27 -1.25 30.82 -26.82
N PRO A 28 -2.53 30.39 -26.84
CA PRO A 28 -2.96 29.19 -26.13
C PRO A 28 -2.03 27.99 -26.28
N GLU A 29 -1.39 27.79 -27.43
CA GLU A 29 -0.39 26.73 -27.63
C GLU A 29 0.85 26.92 -26.76
N GLN A 30 1.41 28.14 -26.76
CA GLN A 30 2.58 28.48 -25.95
C GLN A 30 2.27 28.37 -24.45
N LEU A 31 1.15 28.92 -24.01
CA LEU A 31 0.73 28.80 -22.61
C LEU A 31 0.58 27.33 -22.20
N THR A 32 0.03 26.50 -23.08
CA THR A 32 -0.11 25.07 -22.86
C THR A 32 1.24 24.38 -22.71
N GLU A 33 2.17 24.64 -23.63
CA GLU A 33 3.53 24.09 -23.57
C GLU A 33 4.22 24.45 -22.24
N ARG A 34 4.15 25.71 -21.82
CA ARG A 34 4.71 26.20 -20.56
C ARG A 34 4.13 25.49 -19.33
N LEU A 35 2.82 25.23 -19.32
CA LEU A 35 2.17 24.51 -18.21
C LEU A 35 2.54 23.03 -18.20
N LEU A 36 2.63 22.39 -19.36
CA LEU A 36 3.05 21.00 -19.49
C LEU A 36 4.50 20.81 -19.03
N GLU A 37 5.42 21.67 -19.47
CA GLU A 37 6.80 21.72 -18.98
C GLU A 37 6.85 21.98 -17.46
N GLY A 38 6.05 22.93 -16.99
CA GLY A 38 5.92 23.25 -15.57
C GLY A 38 5.46 22.07 -14.71
N ALA A 39 4.60 21.20 -15.25
CA ALA A 39 4.15 19.99 -14.56
C ALA A 39 5.28 18.95 -14.47
N LEU A 40 6.03 18.74 -15.56
CA LEU A 40 7.19 17.84 -15.57
C LEU A 40 8.30 18.33 -14.62
N ALA A 41 8.58 19.63 -14.62
CA ALA A 41 9.57 20.25 -13.73
C ALA A 41 9.22 20.06 -12.24
N ARG A 42 7.93 19.84 -11.92
CA ARG A 42 7.42 19.56 -10.56
C ARG A 42 7.33 18.06 -10.25
N GLY A 43 7.94 17.22 -11.08
CA GLY A 43 8.04 15.77 -10.83
C GLY A 43 6.91 14.94 -11.41
N CYS A 44 5.97 15.53 -12.17
CA CYS A 44 4.96 14.74 -12.88
C CYS A 44 5.62 13.87 -13.96
N ALA A 45 5.16 12.62 -14.10
CA ALA A 45 5.63 11.73 -15.16
C ALA A 45 4.95 12.05 -16.50
N ALA A 46 3.73 12.59 -16.45
CA ALA A 46 2.97 13.02 -17.61
C ALA A 46 1.98 14.13 -17.23
N ALA A 47 1.60 14.93 -18.22
CA ALA A 47 0.54 15.94 -18.08
C ALA A 47 -0.14 16.16 -19.44
N GLY A 48 -1.39 16.58 -19.43
CA GLY A 48 -2.17 16.75 -20.66
C GLY A 48 -3.40 17.61 -20.47
N VAL A 49 -3.88 18.17 -21.57
CA VAL A 49 -5.03 19.09 -21.59
C VAL A 49 -6.27 18.38 -22.11
N PHE A 50 -7.39 18.55 -21.41
CA PHE A 50 -8.69 17.99 -21.76
C PHE A 50 -9.78 19.07 -21.89
N SER A 51 -10.79 18.80 -22.73
CA SER A 51 -11.98 19.64 -22.83
C SER A 51 -12.90 19.45 -21.63
N LEU A 52 -13.59 20.51 -21.21
CA LEU A 52 -14.56 20.49 -20.09
C LEU A 52 -15.97 20.02 -20.50
N GLU A 53 -16.10 19.44 -21.70
CA GLU A 53 -17.34 18.83 -22.16
C GLU A 53 -17.79 17.69 -21.21
N PRO A 54 -19.06 17.27 -21.22
CA PRO A 54 -19.50 16.14 -20.41
C PRO A 54 -18.70 14.86 -20.66
N PHE A 55 -18.32 14.14 -19.60
CA PHE A 55 -17.79 12.78 -19.69
C PHE A 55 -18.92 11.78 -19.95
N THR A 56 -19.48 11.78 -21.16
CA THR A 56 -20.73 11.05 -21.44
C THR A 56 -20.64 9.54 -21.18
N GLU A 57 -19.56 8.88 -21.62
CA GLU A 57 -19.38 7.43 -21.39
C GLU A 57 -19.08 7.13 -19.91
N GLY A 58 -18.14 7.86 -19.29
CA GLY A 58 -17.85 7.72 -17.86
C GLY A 58 -19.08 7.98 -16.98
N GLY A 59 -19.92 8.94 -17.36
CA GLY A 59 -21.20 9.22 -16.68
C GLY A 59 -22.20 8.07 -16.79
N ARG A 60 -22.33 7.44 -17.97
CA ARG A 60 -23.15 6.23 -18.14
C ARG A 60 -22.62 5.06 -17.31
N HIS A 61 -21.31 4.83 -17.34
CA HIS A 61 -20.67 3.76 -16.58
C HIS A 61 -20.85 3.97 -15.07
N LEU A 62 -20.62 5.19 -14.57
CA LEU A 62 -20.86 5.56 -13.18
C LEU A 62 -22.32 5.32 -12.79
N ALA A 63 -23.28 5.77 -13.60
CA ALA A 63 -24.70 5.59 -13.31
C ALA A 63 -25.08 4.10 -13.19
N GLY A 64 -24.66 3.26 -14.14
CA GLY A 64 -24.93 1.81 -14.07
C GLY A 64 -24.24 1.14 -12.88
N TRP A 65 -23.01 1.57 -12.53
CA TRP A 65 -22.28 1.06 -11.38
C TRP A 65 -22.91 1.46 -10.04
N LEU A 66 -23.48 2.66 -9.96
CA LEU A 66 -24.26 3.13 -8.82
C LEU A 66 -25.57 2.35 -8.69
N GLU A 67 -26.31 2.19 -9.78
CA GLU A 67 -27.58 1.43 -9.84
C GLU A 67 -27.40 -0.03 -9.41
N ALA A 68 -26.29 -0.65 -9.81
CA ALA A 68 -25.94 -2.01 -9.39
C ALA A 68 -25.47 -2.12 -7.92
N GLY A 69 -25.40 -1.01 -7.18
CA GLY A 69 -24.95 -0.99 -5.78
C GLY A 69 -23.48 -1.36 -5.58
N HIS A 70 -22.68 -1.36 -6.65
CA HIS A 70 -21.28 -1.79 -6.62
C HIS A 70 -20.35 -0.79 -5.91
N HIS A 71 -20.86 0.39 -5.56
CA HIS A 71 -20.17 1.39 -4.75
C HIS A 71 -20.17 1.10 -3.24
N GLY A 72 -20.95 0.11 -2.80
CA GLY A 72 -21.11 -0.17 -1.38
C GLY A 72 -21.62 1.06 -0.63
N GLU A 73 -20.90 1.45 0.42
CA GLU A 73 -21.29 2.57 1.30
C GLU A 73 -20.68 3.92 0.88
N MET A 74 -19.99 4.01 -0.26
CA MET A 74 -19.41 5.26 -0.76
C MET A 74 -20.49 6.18 -1.37
N GLY A 75 -21.49 6.58 -0.58
CA GLY A 75 -22.64 7.37 -1.03
C GLY A 75 -22.25 8.71 -1.65
N TYR A 76 -21.12 9.29 -1.24
CA TYR A 76 -20.56 10.49 -1.84
C TYR A 76 -20.28 10.35 -3.35
N LEU A 77 -20.13 9.13 -3.88
CA LEU A 77 -19.94 8.89 -5.32
C LEU A 77 -21.20 9.16 -6.15
N ALA A 78 -22.39 9.15 -5.54
CA ALA A 78 -23.64 9.54 -6.15
C ALA A 78 -23.86 11.08 -6.12
N GLU A 79 -23.03 11.81 -5.39
CA GLU A 79 -23.16 13.25 -5.21
C GLU A 79 -22.28 14.05 -6.19
N GLY A 80 -22.80 15.21 -6.60
CA GLY A 80 -22.07 16.22 -7.36
C GLY A 80 -21.94 15.95 -8.87
N PRO A 81 -21.49 16.95 -9.64
CA PRO A 81 -21.49 16.90 -11.10
C PRO A 81 -20.25 16.19 -11.68
N ARG A 82 -20.00 14.93 -11.24
CA ARG A 82 -18.78 14.17 -11.57
C ARG A 82 -18.46 14.08 -13.06
N HIS A 83 -19.51 13.94 -13.87
CA HIS A 83 -19.41 13.81 -15.32
C HIS A 83 -19.54 15.15 -16.05
N LEU A 84 -19.66 16.29 -15.35
CA LEU A 84 -19.85 17.63 -15.92
C LEU A 84 -18.76 18.59 -15.40
N PRO A 85 -17.52 18.52 -15.94
CA PRO A 85 -16.39 19.31 -15.45
C PRO A 85 -16.63 20.82 -15.47
N ALA A 86 -17.40 21.32 -16.45
CA ALA A 86 -17.74 22.74 -16.58
C ALA A 86 -18.55 23.29 -15.39
N GLU A 87 -19.29 22.45 -14.66
CA GLU A 87 -20.05 22.88 -13.48
C GLU A 87 -19.15 23.13 -12.27
N LEU A 88 -17.97 22.50 -12.22
CA LEU A 88 -17.00 22.69 -11.15
C LEU A 88 -16.32 24.06 -11.22
N LEU A 89 -16.23 24.65 -12.42
CA LEU A 89 -15.71 26.00 -12.63
C LEU A 89 -16.61 26.75 -13.60
N PRO A 90 -17.60 27.52 -13.10
CA PRO A 90 -18.43 28.36 -13.96
C PRO A 90 -17.59 29.36 -14.76
N GLY A 91 -17.66 29.28 -16.10
CA GLY A 91 -16.81 30.03 -17.03
C GLY A 91 -15.48 29.35 -17.36
N GLY A 92 -15.25 28.13 -16.88
CA GLY A 92 -14.09 27.31 -17.19
C GLY A 92 -14.00 27.02 -18.70
N ARG A 93 -12.77 27.02 -19.23
CA ARG A 93 -12.50 26.82 -20.66
C ARG A 93 -11.60 25.62 -20.94
N SER A 94 -10.78 25.20 -19.99
CA SER A 94 -9.86 24.07 -20.19
C SER A 94 -9.52 23.38 -18.88
N GLY A 95 -9.17 22.10 -18.97
CA GLY A 95 -8.65 21.31 -17.86
C GLY A 95 -7.25 20.82 -18.17
N LEU A 96 -6.35 20.89 -17.19
CA LEU A 96 -5.04 20.24 -17.18
C LEU A 96 -5.10 19.07 -16.21
N VAL A 97 -4.68 17.88 -16.63
CA VAL A 97 -4.55 16.70 -15.77
C VAL A 97 -3.07 16.33 -15.68
N VAL A 98 -2.61 16.01 -14.47
CA VAL A 98 -1.23 15.59 -14.19
C VAL A 98 -1.20 14.19 -13.64
N ALA A 99 -0.12 13.45 -13.94
CA ALA A 99 0.15 12.12 -13.41
C ALA A 99 1.45 12.16 -12.59
N LEU A 100 1.33 12.20 -11.26
CA LEU A 100 2.47 12.23 -10.34
C LEU A 100 2.85 10.80 -9.93
N PRO A 101 4.03 10.29 -10.30
CA PRO A 101 4.44 8.92 -9.97
C PRO A 101 4.60 8.72 -8.47
N TYR A 102 4.28 7.53 -7.98
CA TYR A 102 4.52 7.13 -6.59
C TYR A 102 5.20 5.76 -6.51
N GLY A 103 5.65 5.41 -5.30
CA GLY A 103 6.35 4.17 -5.01
C GLY A 103 7.87 4.33 -5.14
N ARG A 104 8.57 3.20 -5.09
CA ARG A 104 10.03 3.14 -5.19
C ARG A 104 10.45 2.16 -6.29
N PRO A 105 11.54 2.44 -7.03
CA PRO A 105 12.19 1.40 -7.82
C PRO A 105 12.54 0.20 -6.93
N PRO A 106 12.51 -1.03 -7.47
CA PRO A 106 12.87 -2.20 -6.69
C PRO A 106 14.31 -2.06 -6.16
N PRO A 107 14.59 -2.55 -4.93
CA PRO A 107 15.93 -2.51 -4.37
C PRO A 107 16.95 -3.18 -5.29
N ALA A 108 18.12 -2.57 -5.43
CA ALA A 108 19.23 -3.08 -6.24
C ALA A 108 19.55 -4.55 -5.86
N PRO A 109 19.89 -5.43 -6.82
CA PRO A 109 20.32 -6.81 -6.54
C PRO A 109 21.33 -6.87 -5.38
N GLY A 110 21.12 -7.74 -4.39
CA GLY A 110 21.98 -7.87 -3.20
C GLY A 110 21.61 -7.07 -1.93
N SER A 111 20.68 -6.10 -1.95
CA SER A 111 20.38 -5.32 -0.73
C SER A 111 19.62 -6.10 0.36
N GLU A 112 19.93 -5.85 1.64
CA GLU A 112 19.26 -6.40 2.83
C GLU A 112 17.74 -6.16 2.88
N GLN A 113 17.24 -5.17 2.13
CA GLN A 113 15.81 -4.82 2.06
C GLN A 113 14.95 -5.93 1.42
N ARG A 114 15.51 -6.78 0.54
CA ARG A 114 14.83 -7.99 0.05
C ARG A 114 14.61 -9.02 1.17
N SER A 115 15.53 -9.08 2.13
CA SER A 115 15.51 -10.03 3.25
C SER A 115 14.38 -9.73 4.24
N ARG A 116 13.86 -8.51 4.28
CA ARG A 116 12.68 -8.13 5.07
C ARG A 116 11.36 -8.56 4.41
N ALA A 117 11.23 -8.47 3.09
CA ALA A 117 9.98 -8.78 2.38
C ALA A 117 9.68 -10.29 2.22
N ALA A 118 10.64 -11.17 2.48
CA ALA A 118 10.59 -12.59 2.07
C ALA A 118 10.15 -13.60 3.16
N SER A 119 9.95 -13.20 4.41
CA SER A 119 9.59 -14.15 5.48
C SER A 119 8.08 -14.27 5.65
N VAL A 120 7.42 -14.98 4.74
CA VAL A 120 6.13 -15.62 5.04
C VAL A 120 6.43 -17.11 5.22
N GLY A 121 6.47 -17.58 6.47
CA GLY A 121 6.46 -19.01 6.79
C GLY A 121 7.78 -19.68 7.18
N GLY A 122 8.68 -19.00 7.91
CA GLY A 122 9.85 -19.65 8.53
C GLY A 122 9.90 -19.38 10.02
N ALA A 123 10.05 -20.43 10.84
CA ALA A 123 10.47 -20.31 12.23
C ALA A 123 11.90 -19.74 12.24
N GLY A 124 12.04 -18.45 12.51
CA GLY A 124 13.33 -17.77 12.43
C GLY A 124 13.24 -16.35 12.99
N ASP A 125 13.77 -16.20 14.21
CA ASP A 125 13.95 -14.98 14.97
C ASP A 125 12.67 -14.36 15.58
N GLU A 126 12.44 -14.67 16.87
CA GLU A 126 11.34 -14.12 17.68
C GLU A 126 11.33 -12.58 17.72
N SER A 127 12.47 -11.93 17.43
CA SER A 127 12.61 -10.47 17.45
C SER A 127 12.15 -9.77 16.18
N ARG A 128 11.81 -10.49 15.10
CA ARG A 128 11.41 -9.87 13.82
C ARG A 128 9.91 -9.52 13.81
N PRO A 129 9.53 -8.28 13.43
CA PRO A 129 8.13 -7.88 13.39
C PRO A 129 7.33 -8.69 12.35
N LEU A 130 6.05 -8.89 12.63
CA LEU A 130 5.12 -9.39 11.61
C LEU A 130 4.95 -8.33 10.52
N ILE A 131 4.67 -8.76 9.28
CA ILE A 131 4.66 -7.82 8.14
C ILE A 131 3.24 -7.63 7.63
N GLY A 132 2.67 -6.47 7.93
CA GLY A 132 1.50 -5.93 7.26
C GLY A 132 1.87 -5.22 5.95
N ARG A 133 0.89 -5.07 5.05
CA ARG A 133 1.03 -4.37 3.78
C ARG A 133 0.15 -3.13 3.73
N VAL A 134 0.77 -2.02 3.38
CA VAL A 134 0.11 -0.76 3.00
C VAL A 134 0.31 -0.58 1.51
N ALA A 135 -0.75 -0.20 0.79
CA ALA A 135 -0.67 0.10 -0.63
C ALA A 135 0.39 1.18 -0.92
N LYS A 136 1.15 1.00 -1.99
CA LYS A 136 2.35 1.79 -2.33
C LYS A 136 2.08 3.30 -2.43
N TYR A 137 0.88 3.70 -2.84
CA TYR A 137 0.52 5.12 -2.94
C TYR A 137 0.43 5.81 -1.57
N ALA A 138 0.19 5.03 -0.51
CA ALA A 138 -0.05 5.51 0.83
C ALA A 138 1.18 5.39 1.75
N GLN A 139 2.33 4.96 1.22
CA GLN A 139 3.58 4.78 1.99
C GLN A 139 4.39 6.08 2.18
N GLY A 140 4.04 7.14 1.47
CA GLY A 140 4.65 8.47 1.58
C GLY A 140 3.78 9.48 2.34
N ASP A 141 4.11 10.75 2.18
CA ASP A 141 3.29 11.87 2.61
C ASP A 141 1.92 11.85 1.92
N ASP A 142 0.95 12.51 2.55
CA ASP A 142 -0.40 12.62 2.04
C ASP A 142 -0.43 13.34 0.68
N TYR A 143 -0.71 12.57 -0.37
CA TYR A 143 -0.69 13.07 -1.74
C TYR A 143 -1.70 14.19 -1.98
N HIS A 144 -2.81 14.22 -1.24
CA HIS A 144 -3.83 15.25 -1.43
C HIS A 144 -3.24 16.64 -1.22
N HIS A 145 -2.42 16.79 -0.18
CA HIS A 145 -1.76 18.06 0.12
C HIS A 145 -0.70 18.39 -0.95
N HIS A 146 0.13 17.40 -1.29
CA HIS A 146 1.22 17.59 -2.25
C HIS A 146 0.71 17.98 -3.65
N LEU A 147 -0.23 17.22 -4.21
CA LEU A 147 -0.84 17.52 -5.51
C LEU A 147 -1.58 18.86 -5.49
N ARG A 148 -2.25 19.20 -4.38
CA ARG A 148 -2.91 20.49 -4.26
C ARG A 148 -1.93 21.66 -4.33
N VAL A 149 -0.79 21.57 -3.63
CA VAL A 149 0.26 22.61 -3.69
C VAL A 149 0.80 22.71 -5.12
N LEU A 150 1.15 21.57 -5.73
CA LEU A 150 1.66 21.50 -7.11
C LEU A 150 0.69 22.16 -8.10
N LEU A 151 -0.61 21.86 -8.02
CA LEU A 151 -1.61 22.41 -8.94
C LEU A 151 -1.88 23.90 -8.70
N LEU A 152 -1.78 24.38 -7.46
CA LEU A 152 -1.86 25.82 -7.16
C LEU A 152 -0.67 26.57 -7.75
N GLU A 153 0.53 25.99 -7.70
CA GLU A 153 1.71 26.57 -8.34
C GLU A 153 1.60 26.60 -9.87
N LEU A 154 0.96 25.58 -10.47
CA LEU A 154 0.64 25.60 -11.92
C LEU A 154 -0.40 26.65 -12.27
N ALA A 155 -1.39 26.89 -11.40
CA ALA A 155 -2.34 27.99 -11.58
C ALA A 155 -1.66 29.37 -11.47
N ASP A 156 -0.73 29.52 -10.52
CA ASP A 156 0.09 30.72 -10.39
C ASP A 156 0.98 30.93 -11.62
N LEU A 157 1.61 29.86 -12.13
CA LEU A 157 2.39 29.89 -13.37
C LEU A 157 1.50 30.31 -14.56
N CYS A 158 0.30 29.77 -14.67
CA CYS A 158 -0.66 30.15 -15.70
C CYS A 158 -0.95 31.65 -15.69
N ALA A 159 -1.22 32.22 -14.50
CA ALA A 159 -1.46 33.65 -14.35
C ALA A 159 -0.21 34.49 -14.66
N GLN A 160 0.99 34.02 -14.30
CA GLN A 160 2.24 34.71 -14.65
C GLN A 160 2.47 34.76 -16.16
N GLU A 161 2.42 33.60 -16.83
CA GLU A 161 2.71 33.48 -18.26
C GLU A 161 1.66 34.25 -19.08
N LEU A 162 0.39 34.22 -18.66
CA LEU A 162 -0.67 35.00 -19.30
C LEU A 162 -0.54 36.51 -19.06
N GLY A 163 0.06 36.93 -17.94
CA GLY A 163 0.11 38.33 -17.52
C GLY A 163 -1.24 38.90 -17.08
N ALA A 164 -2.23 38.05 -16.79
CA ALA A 164 -3.59 38.45 -16.41
C ALA A 164 -4.16 37.53 -15.31
N PRO A 165 -5.22 37.95 -14.59
CA PRO A 165 -5.89 37.10 -13.61
C PRO A 165 -6.45 35.82 -14.23
N VAL A 166 -6.32 34.70 -13.52
CA VAL A 166 -6.87 33.39 -13.92
C VAL A 166 -7.75 32.86 -12.79
N ARG A 167 -8.98 32.45 -13.11
CA ARG A 167 -9.80 31.68 -12.17
C ARG A 167 -9.50 30.21 -12.35
N ALA A 168 -9.15 29.56 -11.26
CA ALA A 168 -8.76 28.17 -11.26
C ALA A 168 -9.47 27.36 -10.18
N ARG A 169 -9.70 26.08 -10.45
CA ARG A 169 -10.14 25.09 -9.45
C ARG A 169 -9.23 23.87 -9.50
N VAL A 170 -8.69 23.53 -8.33
CA VAL A 170 -7.90 22.32 -8.12
C VAL A 170 -8.82 21.17 -7.72
N CYS A 171 -8.64 20.02 -8.36
CA CYS A 171 -9.34 18.77 -8.08
C CYS A 171 -8.29 17.68 -7.78
N VAL A 172 -8.45 17.01 -6.63
CA VAL A 172 -7.60 15.87 -6.20
C VAL A 172 -8.45 14.94 -5.33
N ASP A 173 -8.80 13.76 -5.82
CA ASP A 173 -9.58 12.62 -5.25
C ASP A 173 -10.96 12.99 -4.68
N THR A 174 -10.96 13.95 -3.77
CA THR A 174 -12.10 14.48 -3.01
C THR A 174 -13.04 15.36 -3.84
N ALA A 175 -12.60 15.87 -5.00
CA ALA A 175 -13.45 16.66 -5.87
C ALA A 175 -14.39 15.74 -6.69
N PRO A 176 -15.64 16.14 -6.95
CA PRO A 176 -16.54 15.36 -7.78
C PRO A 176 -16.18 15.54 -9.26
N LEU A 177 -15.09 14.89 -9.70
CA LEU A 177 -14.62 14.85 -11.08
C LEU A 177 -14.22 13.40 -11.44
N LEU A 178 -14.51 12.95 -12.66
CA LEU A 178 -14.00 11.68 -13.16
C LEU A 178 -12.55 11.83 -13.64
N GLU A 179 -11.62 11.77 -12.69
CA GLU A 179 -10.17 11.99 -12.90
C GLU A 179 -9.56 11.07 -13.97
N ARG A 180 -9.96 9.79 -13.95
CA ARG A 180 -9.51 8.79 -14.94
C ARG A 180 -10.02 9.11 -16.34
N ASP A 181 -11.25 9.60 -16.47
CA ASP A 181 -11.81 10.08 -17.74
C ASP A 181 -11.12 11.35 -18.23
N ALA A 182 -10.74 12.26 -17.32
CA ALA A 182 -9.95 13.44 -17.66
C ALA A 182 -8.59 13.04 -18.25
N ALA A 183 -7.88 12.09 -17.63
CA ALA A 183 -6.63 11.53 -18.14
C ALA A 183 -6.80 10.82 -19.50
N ALA A 184 -7.88 10.06 -19.67
CA ALA A 184 -8.17 9.42 -20.96
C ALA A 184 -8.48 10.43 -22.06
N ARG A 185 -9.30 11.45 -21.76
CA ARG A 185 -9.66 12.53 -22.70
C ARG A 185 -8.46 13.38 -23.11
N ALA A 186 -7.52 13.62 -22.20
CA ALA A 186 -6.25 14.28 -22.52
C ALA A 186 -5.34 13.44 -23.44
N GLY A 187 -5.73 12.20 -23.78
CA GLY A 187 -4.92 11.27 -24.56
C GLY A 187 -3.70 10.74 -23.80
N LEU A 188 -3.68 10.86 -22.47
CA LEU A 188 -2.57 10.41 -21.62
C LEU A 188 -2.62 8.91 -21.33
N SER A 189 -3.83 8.39 -21.10
CA SER A 189 -4.04 7.06 -20.56
C SER A 189 -5.18 6.32 -21.23
N PHE A 190 -5.24 5.01 -21.01
CA PHE A 190 -6.41 4.20 -21.29
C PHE A 190 -6.84 3.46 -20.02
N PHE A 191 -8.09 3.01 -19.98
CA PHE A 191 -8.60 2.20 -18.87
C PHE A 191 -8.09 0.76 -18.98
N GLY A 192 -7.36 0.30 -17.96
CA GLY A 192 -7.02 -1.10 -17.81
C GLY A 192 -8.26 -1.94 -17.49
N LYS A 193 -8.19 -3.26 -17.72
CA LYS A 193 -9.25 -4.20 -17.29
C LYS A 193 -9.47 -4.18 -15.78
N ASN A 194 -8.45 -3.77 -15.02
CA ASN A 194 -8.52 -3.52 -13.57
C ASN A 194 -9.15 -2.16 -13.19
N THR A 195 -9.75 -1.43 -14.14
CA THR A 195 -10.38 -0.11 -14.00
C THR A 195 -9.44 1.08 -13.74
N LEU A 196 -8.13 0.86 -13.63
CA LEU A 196 -7.16 1.94 -13.42
C LEU A 196 -6.78 2.63 -14.73
N ALA A 197 -6.40 3.90 -14.64
CA ALA A 197 -5.75 4.59 -15.75
C ALA A 197 -4.32 4.04 -15.94
N ILE A 198 -3.95 3.72 -17.18
CA ILE A 198 -2.63 3.24 -17.54
C ILE A 198 -2.02 4.22 -18.55
N VAL A 199 -0.91 4.84 -18.17
CA VAL A 199 -0.11 5.70 -19.05
C VAL A 199 0.97 4.83 -19.70
N PRO A 200 0.98 4.65 -21.03
CA PRO A 200 1.99 3.84 -21.72
C PRO A 200 3.41 4.28 -21.37
N GLY A 201 4.26 3.35 -20.94
CA GLY A 201 5.64 3.64 -20.50
C GLY A 201 5.79 4.03 -19.03
N VAL A 202 4.74 4.56 -18.39
CA VAL A 202 4.71 4.94 -16.96
C VAL A 202 3.97 3.91 -16.09
N GLY A 203 3.05 3.13 -16.67
CA GLY A 203 2.28 2.14 -15.93
C GLY A 203 1.06 2.76 -15.26
N SER A 204 0.71 2.32 -14.05
CA SER A 204 -0.43 2.81 -13.25
C SER A 204 -0.03 3.29 -11.85
N TYR A 205 1.25 3.30 -11.50
CA TYR A 205 1.72 3.85 -10.21
C TYR A 205 1.92 5.36 -10.29
N PHE A 206 0.81 6.05 -10.49
CA PHE A 206 0.75 7.50 -10.41
C PHE A 206 -0.57 7.93 -9.76
N LEU A 207 -0.54 9.12 -9.19
CA LEU A 207 -1.71 9.82 -8.65
C LEU A 207 -2.14 10.85 -9.67
N LEU A 208 -3.45 11.03 -9.80
CA LEU A 208 -4.05 12.03 -10.68
C LEU A 208 -4.37 13.29 -9.89
N GLY A 209 -4.32 14.42 -10.58
CA GLY A 209 -4.86 15.68 -10.11
C GLY A 209 -5.15 16.59 -11.28
N GLU A 210 -6.18 17.42 -11.14
CA GLU A 210 -6.66 18.28 -12.22
C GLU A 210 -6.72 19.74 -11.80
N LEU A 211 -6.39 20.59 -12.76
CA LEU A 211 -6.48 22.04 -12.68
C LEU A 211 -7.45 22.50 -13.77
N LEU A 212 -8.64 22.94 -13.36
CA LEU A 212 -9.60 23.59 -14.24
C LEU A 212 -9.29 25.08 -14.27
N VAL A 213 -9.29 25.70 -15.46
CA VAL A 213 -9.01 27.13 -15.65
C VAL A 213 -10.02 27.79 -16.58
N ASP A 214 -10.23 29.09 -16.40
CA ASP A 214 -11.10 29.92 -17.25
C ASP A 214 -10.42 30.45 -18.53
N VAL A 215 -9.22 29.95 -18.83
CA VAL A 215 -8.43 30.31 -20.01
C VAL A 215 -8.37 29.15 -21.00
N PRO A 216 -8.31 29.42 -22.31
CA PRO A 216 -8.19 28.37 -23.31
C PRO A 216 -6.77 27.81 -23.34
N LEU A 217 -6.68 26.48 -23.33
CA LEU A 217 -5.46 25.70 -23.57
C LEU A 217 -5.67 24.80 -24.80
N ALA A 218 -4.58 24.34 -25.41
CA ALA A 218 -4.60 23.48 -26.59
C ALA A 218 -5.05 22.06 -26.20
N ALA A 219 -6.34 21.76 -26.42
CA ALA A 219 -6.92 20.46 -26.07
C ALA A 219 -6.22 19.29 -26.80
N GLY A 220 -5.97 18.19 -26.07
CA GLY A 220 -5.27 17.01 -26.59
C GLY A 220 -3.74 17.14 -26.60
N ALA A 221 -3.20 18.33 -26.33
CA ALA A 221 -1.78 18.52 -26.05
C ALA A 221 -1.40 17.75 -24.78
N ARG A 222 -0.25 17.08 -24.82
CA ARG A 222 0.24 16.26 -23.71
C ARG A 222 1.73 16.07 -23.79
N VAL A 223 2.33 15.80 -22.65
CA VAL A 223 3.75 15.53 -22.50
C VAL A 223 3.98 14.34 -21.58
N GLN A 224 5.07 13.61 -21.80
CA GLN A 224 5.60 12.62 -20.86
C GLN A 224 7.06 12.97 -20.59
N GLY A 225 7.52 12.81 -19.35
CA GLY A 225 8.92 13.05 -18.97
C GLY A 225 9.89 12.01 -19.58
N GLN A 226 9.36 10.89 -20.06
CA GLN A 226 10.08 9.90 -20.88
C GLN A 226 9.62 10.01 -22.34
N ARG A 227 10.19 9.19 -23.25
CA ARG A 227 9.70 9.12 -24.63
C ARG A 227 8.20 8.88 -24.65
N GLN A 228 7.46 9.83 -25.21
CA GLN A 228 6.02 9.75 -25.38
C GLN A 228 5.68 8.49 -26.17
N ARG A 229 4.83 7.64 -25.56
CA ARG A 229 4.34 6.41 -26.17
C ARG A 229 2.88 6.57 -26.55
N GLU A 230 2.53 6.06 -27.71
CA GLU A 230 1.14 5.98 -28.14
C GLU A 230 0.36 5.00 -27.27
N ILE A 231 -0.93 5.28 -27.10
CA ILE A 231 -1.87 4.37 -26.46
C ILE A 231 -2.06 3.16 -27.39
N PRO A 232 -1.79 1.92 -26.93
CA PRO A 232 -2.00 0.74 -27.76
C PRO A 232 -3.46 0.64 -28.19
N ARG A 233 -3.71 0.44 -29.49
CA ARG A 233 -5.09 0.28 -30.01
C ARG A 233 -5.86 -0.85 -29.32
N ALA A 234 -5.18 -1.93 -28.96
CA ALA A 234 -5.77 -3.07 -28.27
C ALA A 234 -5.93 -2.87 -26.75
N GLY A 235 -5.43 -1.76 -26.19
CA GLY A 235 -5.36 -1.53 -24.73
C GLY A 235 -4.64 -2.70 -24.03
N CYS A 236 -5.38 -3.45 -23.20
CA CYS A 236 -4.88 -4.65 -22.53
C CYS A 236 -4.78 -5.91 -23.43
N GLY A 237 -5.39 -5.92 -24.62
CA GLY A 237 -5.48 -7.10 -25.46
C GLY A 237 -6.17 -8.29 -24.76
N SER A 238 -5.65 -9.49 -24.96
CA SER A 238 -6.17 -10.72 -24.34
C SER A 238 -5.77 -10.92 -22.88
N CYS A 239 -4.90 -10.07 -22.30
CA CYS A 239 -4.41 -10.23 -20.93
C CYS A 239 -5.55 -10.21 -19.89
N THR A 240 -5.55 -11.15 -18.94
CA THR A 240 -6.50 -11.25 -17.82
C THR A 240 -5.82 -11.27 -16.44
N ALA A 241 -4.49 -11.09 -16.37
CA ALA A 241 -3.70 -11.29 -15.16
C ALA A 241 -4.25 -10.60 -13.89
N CYS A 242 -4.77 -9.38 -14.02
CA CYS A 242 -5.36 -8.63 -12.89
C CYS A 242 -6.71 -9.19 -12.42
N LEU A 243 -7.50 -9.77 -13.32
CA LEU A 243 -8.78 -10.40 -13.02
C LEU A 243 -8.50 -11.73 -12.30
N ASP A 244 -7.58 -12.51 -12.82
CA ASP A 244 -7.21 -13.84 -12.31
C ASP A 244 -6.53 -13.76 -10.94
N ALA A 245 -5.70 -12.75 -10.71
CA ALA A 245 -4.95 -12.60 -9.46
C ALA A 245 -5.75 -11.94 -8.32
N CYS A 246 -6.95 -11.39 -8.58
CA CYS A 246 -7.71 -10.67 -7.57
C CYS A 246 -8.14 -11.62 -6.43
N PRO A 247 -7.62 -11.48 -5.19
CA PRO A 247 -7.79 -12.50 -4.16
C PRO A 247 -9.22 -12.69 -3.67
N THR A 248 -10.07 -11.68 -3.87
CA THR A 248 -11.47 -11.65 -3.45
C THR A 248 -12.43 -11.75 -4.63
N GLY A 249 -11.94 -11.89 -5.87
CA GLY A 249 -12.78 -11.90 -7.07
C GLY A 249 -13.64 -10.63 -7.16
N ALA A 250 -13.04 -9.46 -6.96
CA ALA A 250 -13.74 -8.18 -6.99
C ALA A 250 -14.10 -7.73 -8.41
N PHE A 251 -13.43 -8.26 -9.44
CA PHE A 251 -13.76 -7.96 -10.82
C PHE A 251 -14.85 -8.92 -11.32
N LEU A 252 -15.97 -8.35 -11.78
CA LEU A 252 -17.06 -9.09 -12.43
C LEU A 252 -16.75 -9.39 -13.90
N GLY A 253 -15.74 -8.71 -14.44
CA GLY A 253 -15.24 -8.83 -15.80
C GLY A 253 -14.29 -7.68 -16.12
N PRO A 254 -13.78 -7.58 -17.36
CA PRO A 254 -13.01 -6.44 -17.81
C PRO A 254 -13.74 -5.12 -17.54
N HIS A 255 -13.09 -4.17 -16.87
CA HIS A 255 -13.63 -2.84 -16.58
C HIS A 255 -14.87 -2.82 -15.66
N ALA A 256 -15.15 -3.92 -14.97
CA ALA A 256 -16.28 -4.05 -14.05
C ALA A 256 -15.79 -4.50 -12.67
N LEU A 257 -15.82 -3.59 -11.69
CA LEU A 257 -15.37 -3.82 -10.32
C LEU A 257 -16.56 -3.74 -9.36
N ASP A 258 -16.78 -4.74 -8.52
CA ASP A 258 -17.63 -4.63 -7.33
C ASP A 258 -16.76 -4.16 -6.16
N ALA A 259 -16.88 -2.88 -5.76
CA ALA A 259 -16.04 -2.33 -4.70
C ALA A 259 -16.29 -3.05 -3.37
N ARG A 260 -17.49 -3.57 -3.12
CA ARG A 260 -17.82 -4.28 -1.87
C ARG A 260 -16.92 -5.49 -1.61
N ARG A 261 -16.32 -6.04 -2.67
CA ARG A 261 -15.38 -7.16 -2.62
C ARG A 261 -13.92 -6.72 -2.70
N CYS A 262 -13.64 -5.48 -3.10
CA CYS A 262 -12.30 -4.96 -3.28
C CYS A 262 -11.60 -4.79 -1.92
N ILE A 263 -10.41 -5.36 -1.75
CA ILE A 263 -9.61 -5.22 -0.51
C ILE A 263 -9.33 -3.74 -0.20
N SER A 264 -9.14 -2.90 -1.22
CA SER A 264 -8.96 -1.46 -1.03
C SER A 264 -10.17 -0.81 -0.36
N TYR A 265 -11.39 -1.08 -0.87
CA TYR A 265 -12.63 -0.61 -0.25
C TYR A 265 -12.81 -1.18 1.16
N LEU A 266 -12.62 -2.50 1.35
CA LEU A 266 -12.80 -3.16 2.64
C LEU A 266 -11.89 -2.58 3.72
N THR A 267 -10.66 -2.21 3.36
CA THR A 267 -9.67 -1.70 4.32
C THR A 267 -9.71 -0.17 4.49
N ILE A 268 -10.21 0.58 3.50
CA ILE A 268 -10.16 2.06 3.48
C ILE A 268 -11.52 2.72 3.66
N GLU A 269 -12.59 2.19 3.08
CA GLU A 269 -13.91 2.84 3.00
C GLU A 269 -14.96 2.16 3.88
N TYR A 270 -15.00 0.82 3.88
CA TYR A 270 -15.98 0.07 4.66
C TYR A 270 -15.70 0.14 6.17
N ASP A 271 -16.67 0.61 6.95
CA ASP A 271 -16.55 0.73 8.41
C ASP A 271 -17.17 -0.43 9.19
N GLY A 272 -17.96 -1.26 8.53
CA GLY A 272 -18.65 -2.39 9.12
C GLY A 272 -17.85 -3.69 9.25
N VAL A 273 -18.59 -4.79 9.48
CA VAL A 273 -18.05 -6.14 9.64
C VAL A 273 -17.65 -6.72 8.28
N ILE A 274 -16.36 -7.02 8.10
CA ILE A 274 -15.87 -7.61 6.85
C ILE A 274 -16.54 -8.98 6.66
N PRO A 275 -17.20 -9.23 5.51
CA PRO A 275 -17.82 -10.53 5.22
C PRO A 275 -16.82 -11.67 5.36
N GLU A 276 -17.24 -12.75 6.04
CA GLU A 276 -16.36 -13.85 6.44
C GLU A 276 -15.62 -14.50 5.25
N ASP A 277 -16.31 -14.67 4.13
CA ASP A 277 -15.79 -15.23 2.88
C ASP A 277 -14.67 -14.38 2.25
N LEU A 278 -14.60 -13.09 2.57
CA LEU A 278 -13.59 -12.16 2.04
C LEU A 278 -12.36 -12.03 2.95
N ARG A 279 -12.50 -12.35 4.25
CA ARG A 279 -11.43 -12.12 5.26
C ARG A 279 -10.13 -12.83 4.92
N ALA A 280 -10.20 -14.08 4.44
CA ALA A 280 -9.01 -14.83 4.04
C ALA A 280 -8.29 -14.20 2.83
N GLY A 281 -9.05 -13.71 1.85
CA GLY A 281 -8.51 -13.08 0.63
C GLY A 281 -7.79 -11.75 0.90
N ILE A 282 -8.09 -11.07 2.01
CA ILE A 282 -7.36 -9.85 2.42
C ILE A 282 -5.88 -10.13 2.63
N GLY A 283 -5.49 -11.33 3.04
CA GLY A 283 -4.08 -11.68 3.27
C GLY A 283 -3.45 -10.74 4.32
N ALA A 284 -2.29 -10.18 3.99
CA ALA A 284 -1.53 -9.31 4.88
C ALA A 284 -1.85 -7.81 4.74
N HIS A 285 -2.92 -7.43 4.02
CA HIS A 285 -3.21 -6.03 3.75
C HIS A 285 -3.90 -5.34 4.94
N VAL A 286 -3.22 -4.34 5.51
CA VAL A 286 -3.77 -3.51 6.60
C VAL A 286 -4.38 -2.20 6.08
N PHE A 287 -3.97 -1.74 4.89
CA PHE A 287 -4.51 -0.54 4.23
C PHE A 287 -4.29 -0.60 2.71
N GLY A 288 -5.37 -0.60 1.93
CA GLY A 288 -5.30 -0.62 0.47
C GLY A 288 -4.83 -1.97 -0.11
N CYS A 289 -4.77 -2.06 -1.44
CA CYS A 289 -4.27 -3.26 -2.14
C CYS A 289 -3.69 -2.87 -3.50
N ASP A 290 -2.53 -3.44 -3.85
CA ASP A 290 -1.87 -3.23 -5.15
C ASP A 290 -1.88 -4.48 -6.04
N VAL A 291 -2.52 -5.60 -5.66
CA VAL A 291 -2.36 -6.89 -6.36
C VAL A 291 -2.68 -6.78 -7.86
N CYS A 292 -3.76 -6.10 -8.23
CA CYS A 292 -4.14 -5.90 -9.64
C CYS A 292 -3.17 -4.99 -10.42
N GLN A 293 -2.37 -4.18 -9.72
CA GLN A 293 -1.30 -3.36 -10.29
C GLN A 293 0.01 -4.15 -10.38
N ASP A 294 0.34 -4.91 -9.34
CA ASP A 294 1.59 -5.67 -9.22
C ASP A 294 1.73 -6.73 -10.31
N VAL A 295 0.61 -7.37 -10.69
CA VAL A 295 0.58 -8.36 -11.78
C VAL A 295 0.42 -7.74 -13.17
N CYS A 296 0.19 -6.42 -13.27
CA CYS A 296 -0.06 -5.77 -14.55
C CYS A 296 1.23 -5.68 -15.40
N PRO A 297 1.26 -6.19 -16.65
CA PRO A 297 2.46 -6.13 -17.49
C PRO A 297 2.95 -4.71 -17.81
N PHE A 298 2.04 -3.73 -17.86
CA PHE A 298 2.39 -2.32 -18.07
C PHE A 298 3.23 -1.76 -16.91
N ASN A 299 3.10 -2.34 -15.71
CA ASN A 299 3.84 -1.96 -14.53
C ASN A 299 5.20 -2.65 -14.41
N HIS A 300 5.36 -3.86 -14.94
CA HIS A 300 6.66 -4.56 -14.91
C HIS A 300 7.76 -3.76 -15.62
N SER A 301 7.43 -3.21 -16.77
CA SER A 301 8.37 -2.39 -17.54
C SER A 301 8.56 -1.01 -16.91
N ALA A 302 7.52 -0.43 -16.31
CA ALA A 302 7.58 0.91 -15.75
C ALA A 302 8.29 0.97 -14.39
N HIS A 303 8.13 -0.04 -13.54
CA HIS A 303 8.79 -0.15 -12.24
C HIS A 303 10.31 0.01 -12.31
N LYS A 304 10.94 -0.55 -13.36
CA LYS A 304 12.38 -0.43 -13.58
C LYS A 304 12.86 1.00 -13.86
N ARG A 305 11.94 1.89 -14.28
CA ARG A 305 12.23 3.28 -14.63
C ARG A 305 11.62 4.28 -13.64
N LEU A 306 10.99 3.78 -12.57
CA LEU A 306 10.35 4.62 -11.57
C LEU A 306 11.42 5.48 -10.90
N GLN A 307 11.22 6.79 -10.94
CA GLN A 307 12.04 7.71 -10.15
C GLN A 307 11.54 7.73 -8.70
N PRO A 308 12.40 8.07 -7.73
CA PRO A 308 11.95 8.29 -6.36
C PRO A 308 10.79 9.30 -6.30
N SER A 309 9.72 8.93 -5.59
CA SER A 309 8.53 9.79 -5.42
C SER A 309 8.86 11.09 -4.68
N SER A 310 8.27 12.20 -5.12
CA SER A 310 8.31 13.49 -4.41
C SER A 310 7.50 13.49 -3.10
N LEU A 311 6.68 12.46 -2.87
CA LEU A 311 5.93 12.25 -1.62
C LEU A 311 6.80 11.70 -0.48
N GLY A 312 8.10 11.49 -0.72
CA GLY A 312 8.97 10.86 0.26
C GLY A 312 8.53 9.43 0.59
N HIS A 313 8.96 8.94 1.76
CA HIS A 313 8.71 7.57 2.19
C HIS A 313 8.80 7.44 3.71
N HIS A 314 7.77 6.84 4.31
CA HIS A 314 7.75 6.53 5.75
C HIS A 314 8.05 5.05 5.98
N ALA A 315 9.21 4.73 6.58
CA ALA A 315 9.61 3.35 6.87
C ALA A 315 8.56 2.59 7.71
N ARG A 316 7.85 3.29 8.59
CA ARG A 316 6.75 2.74 9.40
C ARG A 316 5.54 2.27 8.58
N LEU A 317 5.42 2.64 7.31
CA LEU A 317 4.33 2.26 6.41
C LEU A 317 4.75 1.21 5.38
N GLU A 318 6.04 0.99 5.16
CA GLU A 318 6.54 0.00 4.19
C GLU A 318 6.18 -1.43 4.62
N ALA A 319 6.35 -1.71 5.91
CA ALA A 319 6.11 -3.01 6.53
C ALA A 319 5.69 -2.84 8.00
N PRO A 320 4.53 -2.23 8.30
CA PRO A 320 4.07 -2.04 9.67
C PRO A 320 3.80 -3.39 10.36
N ASP A 321 4.09 -3.47 11.66
CA ASP A 321 3.73 -4.64 12.45
C ASP A 321 2.22 -4.63 12.78
N PRO A 322 1.44 -5.61 12.31
CA PRO A 322 0.02 -5.68 12.62
C PRO A 322 -0.28 -5.87 14.11
N ILE A 323 0.63 -6.41 14.93
CA ILE A 323 0.48 -6.43 16.40
C ILE A 323 0.52 -5.00 16.93
N GLU A 324 1.54 -4.22 16.54
CA GLU A 324 1.64 -2.81 16.96
C GLU A 324 0.40 -2.01 16.53
N LEU A 325 -0.08 -2.24 15.31
CA LEU A 325 -1.29 -1.57 14.79
C LEU A 325 -2.56 -1.91 15.58
N LEU A 326 -2.72 -3.17 15.99
CA LEU A 326 -3.84 -3.63 16.81
C LEU A 326 -3.83 -2.95 18.19
N GLU A 327 -2.65 -2.72 18.74
CA GLU A 327 -2.43 -2.22 20.11
C GLU A 327 -2.31 -0.69 20.19
N LEU A 328 -2.38 0.03 19.06
CA LEU A 328 -2.26 1.49 19.03
C LEU A 328 -3.25 2.16 20.00
N THR A 329 -2.69 2.95 20.92
CA THR A 329 -3.45 3.92 21.71
C THR A 329 -3.93 5.08 20.83
N SER A 330 -4.86 5.90 21.32
CA SER A 330 -5.32 7.08 20.59
C SER A 330 -4.18 8.06 20.24
N SER A 331 -3.18 8.21 21.11
CA SER A 331 -2.02 9.07 20.84
C SER A 331 -1.03 8.41 19.88
N GLY A 332 -0.80 7.10 20.02
CA GLY A 332 0.00 6.31 19.09
C GLY A 332 -0.55 6.36 17.68
N TYR A 333 -1.85 6.13 17.52
CA TYR A 333 -2.56 6.22 16.25
C TYR A 333 -2.38 7.60 15.59
N ARG A 334 -2.61 8.70 16.33
CA ARG A 334 -2.42 10.05 15.79
C ARG A 334 -1.01 10.30 15.27
N ARG A 335 0.02 9.80 15.97
CA ARG A 335 1.42 9.90 15.51
C ARG A 335 1.67 9.02 14.29
N PHE A 336 1.13 7.80 14.28
CA PHE A 336 1.32 6.84 13.20
C PHE A 336 0.75 7.35 11.86
N VAL A 337 -0.45 7.91 11.86
CA VAL A 337 -1.09 8.43 10.64
C VAL A 337 -0.68 9.87 10.29
N ALA A 338 0.05 10.56 11.16
CA ALA A 338 0.37 11.98 10.96
C ALA A 338 1.14 12.22 9.66
N GLY A 339 0.61 13.12 8.83
CA GLY A 339 1.19 13.50 7.54
C GLY A 339 0.92 12.53 6.39
N THR A 340 0.08 11.51 6.59
CA THR A 340 -0.09 10.40 5.63
C THR A 340 -1.55 10.21 5.22
N ALA A 341 -1.77 9.57 4.07
CA ALA A 341 -3.12 9.25 3.58
C ALA A 341 -3.91 8.30 4.51
N LEU A 342 -3.24 7.61 5.43
CA LEU A 342 -3.90 6.71 6.39
C LEU A 342 -4.83 7.45 7.37
N ARG A 343 -4.76 8.79 7.47
CA ARG A 343 -5.72 9.59 8.25
C ARG A 343 -7.18 9.33 7.86
N ARG A 344 -7.43 8.83 6.64
CA ARG A 344 -8.77 8.46 6.13
C ARG A 344 -9.41 7.30 6.91
N VAL A 345 -8.62 6.44 7.56
CA VAL A 345 -9.11 5.25 8.27
C VAL A 345 -8.95 5.44 9.77
N ASN A 346 -10.05 5.44 10.52
CA ASN A 346 -9.99 5.59 11.97
C ASN A 346 -9.28 4.42 12.68
N ARG A 347 -8.90 4.64 13.95
CA ARG A 347 -8.15 3.68 14.77
C ARG A 347 -8.81 2.30 14.87
N ALA A 348 -10.13 2.24 15.07
CA ALA A 348 -10.84 0.97 15.22
C ALA A 348 -10.85 0.17 13.91
N ARG A 349 -11.00 0.83 12.76
CA ARG A 349 -10.95 0.20 11.44
C ARG A 349 -9.53 -0.28 11.10
N LEU A 350 -8.50 0.49 11.45
CA LEU A 350 -7.12 0.04 11.29
C LEU A 350 -6.81 -1.18 12.16
N ALA A 351 -7.24 -1.17 13.43
CA ALA A 351 -7.10 -2.31 14.35
C ALA A 351 -7.89 -3.54 13.87
N ARG A 352 -9.09 -3.35 13.30
CA ARG A 352 -9.87 -4.41 12.64
C ARG A 352 -9.08 -5.04 11.49
N ASN A 353 -8.50 -4.23 10.60
CA ASN A 353 -7.71 -4.72 9.47
C ASN A 353 -6.47 -5.48 9.96
N ALA A 354 -5.85 -5.00 11.03
CA ALA A 354 -4.72 -5.66 11.69
C ALA A 354 -5.12 -7.03 12.28
N ALA A 355 -6.26 -7.14 12.97
CA ALA A 355 -6.76 -8.41 13.49
C ALA A 355 -6.97 -9.44 12.36
N VAL A 356 -7.60 -9.05 11.25
CA VAL A 356 -7.77 -9.92 10.08
C VAL A 356 -6.42 -10.34 9.50
N THR A 357 -5.49 -9.39 9.37
CA THR A 357 -4.12 -9.64 8.89
C THR A 357 -3.40 -10.66 9.77
N LEU A 358 -3.47 -10.55 11.09
CA LEU A 358 -2.83 -11.48 12.02
C LEU A 358 -3.38 -12.91 11.87
N GLY A 359 -4.69 -13.06 11.72
CA GLY A 359 -5.32 -14.35 11.44
C GLY A 359 -4.87 -14.98 10.11
N ASN A 360 -4.57 -14.16 9.11
CA ASN A 360 -4.09 -14.61 7.80
C ASN A 360 -2.59 -14.93 7.77
N VAL A 361 -1.77 -14.09 8.41
CA VAL A 361 -0.31 -14.32 8.55
C VAL A 361 -0.08 -15.65 9.26
N GLY A 362 -0.85 -15.92 10.32
CA GLY A 362 -0.89 -17.24 10.94
C GLY A 362 0.26 -17.53 11.90
N ASP A 363 0.87 -16.49 12.48
CA ASP A 363 1.98 -16.60 13.43
C ASP A 363 1.47 -16.68 14.88
N GLU A 364 2.04 -17.57 15.68
CA GLU A 364 1.59 -17.82 17.06
C GLU A 364 1.81 -16.63 18.00
N ARG A 365 2.74 -15.73 17.69
CA ARG A 365 2.96 -14.49 18.46
C ARG A 365 1.73 -13.59 18.48
N ALA A 366 0.82 -13.75 17.51
CA ALA A 366 -0.43 -13.03 17.46
C ALA A 366 -1.49 -13.51 18.48
N LEU A 367 -1.32 -14.70 19.09
CA LEU A 367 -2.34 -15.29 19.98
C LEU A 367 -2.67 -14.38 21.17
N LEU A 368 -1.66 -13.90 21.89
CA LEU A 368 -1.88 -13.05 23.06
C LEU A 368 -2.44 -11.67 22.71
N PRO A 369 -1.88 -10.92 21.74
CA PRO A 369 -2.46 -9.65 21.30
C PRO A 369 -3.93 -9.77 20.85
N LEU A 370 -4.27 -10.81 20.08
CA LEU A 370 -5.64 -11.04 19.63
C LEU A 370 -6.56 -11.42 20.79
N ALA A 371 -6.10 -12.24 21.73
CA ALA A 371 -6.88 -12.60 22.91
C ALA A 371 -7.14 -11.39 23.82
N ASN A 372 -6.14 -10.54 24.03
CA ASN A 372 -6.30 -9.28 24.74
C ASN A 372 -7.26 -8.33 24.00
N ALA A 373 -7.16 -8.24 22.68
CA ALA A 373 -8.08 -7.44 21.88
C ALA A 373 -9.53 -7.95 21.97
N LEU A 374 -9.75 -9.26 21.90
CA LEU A 374 -11.06 -9.89 22.11
C LEU A 374 -11.61 -9.64 23.52
N ARG A 375 -10.76 -9.57 24.54
CA ARG A 375 -11.23 -9.34 25.92
C ARG A 375 -11.53 -7.87 26.20
N ASP A 376 -10.61 -6.97 25.80
CA ASP A 376 -10.51 -5.64 26.38
C ASP A 376 -10.74 -4.50 25.36
N HIS A 377 -10.73 -4.78 24.05
CA HIS A 377 -10.84 -3.68 23.07
C HIS A 377 -12.23 -3.02 23.10
N PRO A 378 -12.33 -1.67 23.16
CA PRO A 378 -13.61 -1.00 23.36
C PRO A 378 -14.58 -1.17 22.18
N SER A 379 -14.06 -1.37 20.97
CA SER A 379 -14.86 -1.57 19.77
C SER A 379 -15.22 -3.05 19.58
N ALA A 380 -16.52 -3.36 19.58
CA ALA A 380 -17.04 -4.69 19.26
C ALA A 380 -16.57 -5.18 17.88
N LEU A 381 -16.49 -4.27 16.91
CA LEU A 381 -15.94 -4.54 15.57
C LEU A 381 -14.57 -5.21 15.64
N VAL A 382 -13.65 -4.68 16.45
CA VAL A 382 -12.31 -5.25 16.61
C VAL A 382 -12.38 -6.57 17.36
N ARG A 383 -13.17 -6.64 18.45
CA ARG A 383 -13.30 -7.87 19.25
C ARG A 383 -13.76 -9.06 18.42
N GLY A 384 -14.81 -8.91 17.60
CA GLY A 384 -15.30 -10.03 16.79
C GLY A 384 -14.34 -10.44 15.67
N HIS A 385 -13.61 -9.50 15.05
CA HIS A 385 -12.55 -9.89 14.09
C HIS A 385 -11.36 -10.56 14.80
N ALA A 386 -11.06 -10.19 16.04
CA ALA A 386 -10.07 -10.87 16.85
C ALA A 386 -10.52 -12.30 17.21
N ALA A 387 -11.80 -12.52 17.54
CA ALA A 387 -12.35 -13.86 17.74
C ALA A 387 -12.19 -14.74 16.49
N TRP A 388 -12.55 -14.22 15.31
CA TRP A 388 -12.36 -14.92 14.04
C TRP A 388 -10.87 -15.27 13.80
N ALA A 389 -9.98 -14.29 13.99
CA ALA A 389 -8.55 -14.48 13.78
C ALA A 389 -7.94 -15.54 14.73
N LEU A 390 -8.38 -15.56 16.00
CA LEU A 390 -7.97 -16.59 16.96
C LEU A 390 -8.46 -17.98 16.55
N GLY A 391 -9.73 -18.12 16.13
CA GLY A 391 -10.27 -19.39 15.65
C GLY A 391 -9.43 -19.95 14.51
N ARG A 392 -9.10 -19.10 13.54
CA ARG A 392 -8.24 -19.44 12.40
C ARG A 392 -6.82 -19.86 12.82
N LEU A 393 -6.19 -19.12 13.73
CA LEU A 393 -4.85 -19.43 14.26
C LEU A 393 -4.83 -20.76 15.01
N LEU A 394 -5.77 -20.97 15.93
CA LEU A 394 -5.86 -22.18 16.74
C LEU A 394 -6.11 -23.42 15.87
N GLN A 395 -6.92 -23.28 14.81
CA GLN A 395 -7.13 -24.36 13.83
C GLN A 395 -5.82 -24.71 13.11
N ARG A 396 -5.06 -23.69 12.65
CA ARG A 396 -3.78 -23.89 11.97
C ARG A 396 -2.76 -24.57 12.89
N LEU A 397 -2.59 -24.09 14.12
CA LEU A 397 -1.66 -24.69 15.09
C LEU A 397 -2.05 -26.13 15.46
N SER A 398 -3.35 -26.41 15.58
CA SER A 398 -3.85 -27.78 15.82
C SER A 398 -3.60 -28.71 14.63
N SER A 399 -3.57 -28.18 13.40
CA SER A 399 -3.24 -28.97 12.21
C SER A 399 -1.74 -29.28 12.10
N LEU A 400 -0.87 -28.36 12.51
CA LEU A 400 0.59 -28.55 12.50
C LEU A 400 1.03 -29.60 13.53
N SER A 401 0.50 -29.55 14.75
CA SER A 401 0.81 -30.55 15.78
C SER A 401 0.37 -31.98 15.42
N LYS A 402 -0.64 -32.12 14.55
CA LYS A 402 -1.07 -33.41 13.99
C LYS A 402 -0.13 -33.94 12.91
N VAL A 403 0.49 -33.07 12.12
CA VAL A 403 1.47 -33.47 11.10
C VAL A 403 2.76 -33.94 11.78
N ASP A 404 3.22 -33.23 12.81
CA ASP A 404 4.44 -33.61 13.56
C ASP A 404 4.28 -34.93 14.32
N THR A 405 3.06 -35.25 14.77
CA THR A 405 2.77 -36.55 15.39
C THR A 405 2.65 -37.68 14.36
N PHE A 406 2.17 -37.41 13.14
CA PHE A 406 2.11 -38.40 12.06
C PHE A 406 3.51 -38.74 11.51
N THR A 407 4.38 -37.75 11.35
CA THR A 407 5.77 -37.97 10.90
C THR A 407 6.63 -38.67 11.96
N ALA A 408 6.39 -38.40 13.26
CA ALA A 408 6.99 -39.13 14.36
C ALA A 408 6.53 -40.61 14.40
N ASP A 409 5.26 -40.89 14.10
CA ASP A 409 4.71 -42.25 14.10
C ASP A 409 5.11 -43.06 12.84
N GLU A 410 5.29 -42.42 11.68
CA GLU A 410 5.90 -43.06 10.49
C GLU A 410 7.42 -43.30 10.64
N GLY A 411 8.13 -42.38 11.30
CA GLY A 411 9.54 -42.57 11.67
C GLY A 411 9.74 -43.71 12.66
N ALA A 412 8.82 -43.87 13.62
CA ALA A 412 8.82 -44.98 14.58
C ALA A 412 8.42 -46.33 13.96
N ARG A 413 7.62 -46.34 12.89
CA ARG A 413 7.23 -47.56 12.15
C ARG A 413 8.28 -48.05 11.12
N ARG A 414 9.37 -47.32 10.89
CA ARG A 414 10.48 -47.73 10.00
C ARG A 414 11.69 -48.33 10.72
N HIS A 415 11.57 -48.68 11.99
CA HIS A 415 12.59 -49.48 12.68
C HIS A 415 11.98 -50.80 13.13
N LEU A 416 12.14 -51.81 12.27
CA LEU A 416 12.28 -53.24 12.59
C LEU A 416 12.43 -54.01 11.25
N ASP A 417 13.63 -54.02 10.67
CA ASP A 417 14.20 -55.21 10.03
C ASP A 417 15.74 -55.06 9.86
N PRO A 418 16.57 -55.76 10.65
CA PRO A 418 18.02 -55.69 10.53
C PRO A 418 18.54 -56.79 9.59
N THR A 419 18.29 -56.71 8.27
CA THR A 419 18.98 -57.62 7.31
C THR A 419 19.36 -57.08 5.93
N ASP A 420 19.01 -55.86 5.51
CA ASP A 420 19.33 -55.39 4.14
C ASP A 420 20.26 -54.16 4.08
N ALA A 421 21.47 -54.30 4.62
CA ALA A 421 22.56 -53.36 4.38
C ALA A 421 23.74 -54.06 3.66
N ALA A 422 23.96 -53.63 2.42
CA ALA A 422 25.22 -53.68 1.67
C ALA A 422 25.68 -55.04 1.09
N ARG A 423 24.96 -55.52 0.07
CA ARG A 423 25.59 -55.99 -1.17
C ARG A 423 25.48 -54.86 -2.19
N ASP A 424 26.58 -54.14 -2.41
CA ASP A 424 26.99 -53.56 -3.71
C ASP A 424 28.17 -52.61 -3.49
N VAL A 425 29.35 -53.19 -3.35
CA VAL A 425 30.63 -52.51 -3.59
C VAL A 425 31.50 -53.48 -4.38
N ALA A 426 31.55 -53.30 -5.69
CA ALA A 426 32.73 -53.56 -6.54
C ALA A 426 32.34 -53.47 -8.02
N LYS A 427 32.77 -52.39 -8.69
CA LYS A 427 33.40 -52.39 -10.04
C LYS A 427 33.44 -50.96 -10.60
N HIS A 428 34.57 -50.28 -10.39
CA HIS A 428 35.60 -50.10 -11.42
C HIS A 428 36.53 -48.94 -11.05
N THR A 429 37.78 -49.32 -10.79
CA THR A 429 38.96 -48.46 -10.82
C THR A 429 39.41 -48.28 -12.28
N ASP A 430 39.77 -47.07 -12.65
CA ASP A 430 41.14 -46.65 -12.96
C ASP A 430 41.21 -45.65 -14.13
N SER A 431 42.24 -44.79 -14.07
CA SER A 431 42.84 -43.95 -15.13
C SER A 431 42.76 -42.43 -14.93
N THR A 432 43.67 -41.93 -14.07
CA THR A 432 44.77 -40.97 -14.35
C THR A 432 44.53 -39.65 -15.13
N GLU A 433 44.96 -38.53 -14.51
CA GLU A 433 45.26 -37.21 -15.11
C GLU A 433 46.48 -37.23 -16.07
N PRO A 434 46.74 -36.16 -16.87
CA PRO A 434 47.68 -35.11 -16.39
C PRO A 434 47.50 -33.64 -16.91
N THR A 435 47.86 -32.68 -16.03
CA THR A 435 48.65 -31.40 -16.17
C THR A 435 48.27 -30.18 -17.06
N ASP A 436 48.11 -29.02 -16.37
CA ASP A 436 48.40 -27.54 -16.52
C ASP A 436 49.17 -26.96 -17.76
N PRO A 437 49.35 -25.60 -18.01
CA PRO A 437 48.90 -24.37 -17.32
C PRO A 437 48.47 -23.14 -18.19
N SER A 438 47.91 -22.06 -17.58
CA SER A 438 48.34 -20.64 -17.77
C SER A 438 47.40 -19.56 -17.16
N ILE A 439 48.03 -18.47 -16.68
CA ILE A 439 47.65 -17.03 -16.70
C ILE A 439 47.79 -16.32 -15.33
N GLY A 440 48.86 -15.53 -15.21
CA GLY A 440 48.77 -14.06 -15.23
C GLY A 440 48.49 -13.29 -13.93
N SER A 441 49.54 -12.65 -13.43
CA SER A 441 49.66 -11.65 -12.36
C SER A 441 48.89 -10.33 -12.57
N ALA A 442 48.48 -9.66 -11.48
CA ALA A 442 49.03 -8.34 -11.04
C ALA A 442 48.23 -7.72 -9.86
N THR A 443 48.97 -7.16 -8.91
CA THR A 443 48.60 -6.41 -7.69
C THR A 443 48.19 -4.95 -7.97
N PRO A 444 47.69 -4.22 -6.95
CA PRO A 444 48.21 -2.87 -6.74
C PRO A 444 48.67 -2.58 -5.30
N ALA A 445 49.51 -1.55 -5.22
CA ALA A 445 50.41 -1.21 -4.14
C ALA A 445 49.82 -0.26 -3.07
N VAL A 446 50.51 -0.28 -1.93
CA VAL A 446 50.43 0.58 -0.75
C VAL A 446 51.23 1.87 -0.99
N CYS A 447 50.81 3.00 -0.40
CA CYS A 447 51.71 4.06 0.05
C CYS A 447 51.07 4.89 1.17
N SER A 448 51.89 5.24 2.16
CA SER A 448 51.56 5.87 3.44
C SER A 448 52.41 7.12 3.72
N GLU A 449 51.87 7.96 4.62
CA GLU A 449 52.52 8.96 5.51
C GLU A 449 52.65 10.45 5.10
N GLY A 450 52.38 11.33 6.09
CA GLY A 450 52.31 12.82 6.06
C GLY A 450 53.67 13.55 6.21
N PRO A 451 53.82 14.75 6.87
CA PRO A 451 52.97 15.40 7.89
C PRO A 451 52.86 16.98 7.88
N ALA A 452 52.17 17.54 8.91
CA ALA A 452 52.45 18.78 9.70
C ALA A 452 51.70 20.15 9.48
N ALA A 453 50.93 20.52 10.53
CA ALA A 453 50.98 21.75 11.39
C ALA A 453 50.14 23.05 11.15
N SER A 454 49.44 23.45 12.26
CA SER A 454 49.07 24.80 12.79
C SER A 454 47.94 25.59 12.09
N THR A 455 47.00 26.33 12.70
CA THR A 455 46.82 26.97 14.04
C THR A 455 45.32 27.34 14.27
N GLN A 456 44.87 27.43 15.53
CA GLN A 456 43.60 28.05 15.99
C GLN A 456 43.80 29.53 16.42
N PRO A 457 42.74 30.29 16.76
CA PRO A 457 42.34 30.41 18.20
C PRO A 457 40.81 30.50 18.52
N ALA A 458 40.44 29.95 19.71
CA ALA A 458 39.55 30.43 20.82
C ALA A 458 38.36 31.40 20.55
N ASP A 459 37.19 31.45 21.22
CA ASP A 459 36.45 30.80 22.35
C ASP A 459 35.08 31.62 22.50
N PRO A 460 34.21 31.56 23.54
CA PRO A 460 33.48 30.50 24.28
C PRO A 460 31.92 30.64 24.25
N GLY A 461 31.17 29.66 24.81
CA GLY A 461 29.80 29.90 25.34
C GLY A 461 28.83 28.71 25.42
N ALA A 462 28.90 27.93 26.51
CA ALA A 462 28.16 26.70 26.87
C ALA A 462 26.65 26.88 27.28
N PRO A 463 25.90 25.84 27.75
CA PRO A 463 25.99 24.38 27.53
C PRO A 463 24.65 23.71 27.14
N ALA A 464 24.75 22.48 26.63
CA ALA A 464 23.70 21.46 26.59
C ALA A 464 23.78 20.55 27.83
N ALA A 465 22.64 20.19 28.42
CA ALA A 465 22.55 19.26 29.55
C ALA A 465 22.28 17.83 29.06
N SER A 466 23.23 16.94 29.35
CA SER A 466 23.13 15.48 29.36
C SER A 466 22.94 15.04 30.82
N MET A 467 22.01 14.13 31.09
CA MET A 467 21.90 13.47 32.39
C MET A 467 21.92 11.95 32.17
N ALA A 468 22.91 11.36 32.81
CA ALA A 468 23.33 9.97 32.73
C ALA A 468 22.51 9.04 33.63
N SER A 469 22.67 7.76 33.31
CA SER A 469 22.28 6.57 34.06
C SER A 469 22.52 6.64 35.57
N ALA A 470 21.55 6.16 36.34
CA ALA A 470 21.74 5.74 37.73
C ALA A 470 21.31 4.28 37.88
N LYS A 471 22.29 3.42 38.20
CA LYS A 471 22.09 2.10 38.79
C LYS A 471 21.67 2.31 40.25
N LEU A 472 20.61 1.64 40.71
CA LEU A 472 20.42 1.33 42.13
C LEU A 472 20.29 -0.18 42.29
N THR A 473 21.10 -0.70 43.20
CA THR A 473 21.15 -2.08 43.69
C THR A 473 20.09 -2.34 44.75
N ASP A 474 19.52 -3.53 44.69
CA ASP A 474 18.66 -4.22 45.68
C ASP A 474 19.36 -4.36 47.06
N PRO A 475 18.65 -4.53 48.21
CA PRO A 475 18.01 -5.83 48.51
C PRO A 475 16.70 -5.75 49.34
N ALA A 476 15.74 -6.66 49.10
CA ALA A 476 15.18 -7.59 50.10
C ALA A 476 13.83 -8.21 49.67
N GLY A 477 13.75 -9.56 49.74
CA GLY A 477 12.49 -10.29 49.89
C GLY A 477 11.98 -10.98 48.62
N ALA A 478 12.67 -12.01 48.15
CA ALA A 478 12.11 -12.93 47.15
C ALA A 478 10.91 -13.68 47.74
N PRO A 479 9.71 -13.66 47.11
CA PRO A 479 8.65 -14.60 47.46
C PRO A 479 9.07 -16.01 47.05
N PRO A 480 8.58 -17.06 47.73
CA PRO A 480 8.98 -18.43 47.45
C PRO A 480 8.64 -18.81 46.01
N ALA A 481 9.58 -19.50 45.37
CA ALA A 481 9.45 -20.08 44.05
C ALA A 481 8.41 -21.20 44.07
N ASP A 482 7.13 -20.82 43.97
CA ASP A 482 6.08 -21.74 43.58
C ASP A 482 5.99 -21.72 42.05
N LEU A 483 5.95 -22.90 41.43
CA LEU A 483 5.94 -23.07 39.97
C LEU A 483 4.67 -22.47 39.37
N ALA A 484 4.71 -21.16 39.06
CA ALA A 484 3.76 -20.54 38.15
C ALA A 484 4.05 -21.09 36.74
N ARG A 485 3.47 -22.26 36.42
CA ARG A 485 3.37 -22.71 35.03
C ARG A 485 2.61 -21.61 34.28
N SER A 486 3.31 -20.82 33.49
CA SER A 486 2.68 -19.89 32.57
C SER A 486 1.68 -20.68 31.73
N VAL A 487 0.41 -20.27 31.76
CA VAL A 487 -0.61 -20.90 30.93
C VAL A 487 -0.16 -20.71 29.47
N PRO A 488 -0.04 -21.78 28.66
CA PRO A 488 0.35 -21.65 27.27
C PRO A 488 -0.53 -20.63 26.54
N ALA A 489 0.04 -19.80 25.67
CA ALA A 489 -0.70 -18.76 24.95
C ALA A 489 -1.95 -19.31 24.22
N THR A 490 -1.85 -20.54 23.71
CA THR A 490 -2.95 -21.28 23.08
C THR A 490 -4.09 -21.60 24.06
N GLU A 491 -3.77 -22.02 25.28
CA GLU A 491 -4.75 -22.33 26.33
C GLU A 491 -5.43 -21.05 26.83
N LEU A 492 -4.66 -19.98 27.03
CA LEU A 492 -5.23 -18.67 27.41
C LEU A 492 -6.16 -18.13 26.32
N ALA A 493 -5.74 -18.21 25.05
CA ALA A 493 -6.58 -17.80 23.91
C ALA A 493 -7.89 -18.61 23.84
N ARG A 494 -7.84 -19.93 24.04
CA ARG A 494 -9.05 -20.78 24.10
C ARG A 494 -9.98 -20.38 25.24
N ARG A 495 -9.44 -20.10 26.43
CA ARG A 495 -10.25 -19.65 27.59
C ARG A 495 -10.94 -18.31 27.31
N ILE A 496 -10.22 -17.34 26.76
CA ILE A 496 -10.80 -16.03 26.43
C ILE A 496 -11.87 -16.16 25.35
N LEU A 497 -11.65 -16.98 24.31
CA LEU A 497 -12.67 -17.29 23.31
C LEU A 497 -13.93 -17.91 23.93
N ALA A 498 -13.77 -18.92 24.80
CA ALA A 498 -14.88 -19.57 25.47
C ALA A 498 -15.66 -18.59 26.38
N GLN A 499 -14.95 -17.71 27.08
CA GLN A 499 -15.57 -16.66 27.88
C GLN A 499 -16.35 -15.66 27.01
N ALA A 500 -15.75 -15.18 25.92
CA ALA A 500 -16.40 -14.25 24.99
C ALA A 500 -17.66 -14.85 24.36
N ALA A 501 -17.66 -16.15 24.02
CA ALA A 501 -18.79 -16.88 23.45
C ALA A 501 -20.06 -16.87 24.33
N VAL A 502 -19.88 -16.73 25.64
CA VAL A 502 -20.97 -16.73 26.64
C VAL A 502 -21.27 -15.32 27.15
N ALA A 503 -20.23 -14.53 27.43
CA ALA A 503 -20.33 -13.34 28.27
C ALA A 503 -20.07 -12.01 27.55
N ASP A 504 -19.63 -11.97 26.27
CA ASP A 504 -19.47 -10.69 25.58
C ASP A 504 -20.83 -9.98 25.48
N ALA A 505 -20.86 -8.67 25.69
CA ALA A 505 -22.09 -7.89 25.64
C ALA A 505 -22.68 -7.84 24.22
N ASP A 506 -21.83 -7.86 23.19
CA ASP A 506 -22.22 -7.73 21.80
C ASP A 506 -22.65 -9.10 21.21
N PRO A 507 -23.89 -9.23 20.68
CA PRO A 507 -24.37 -10.49 20.12
C PRO A 507 -23.53 -11.05 18.97
N TRP A 508 -22.99 -10.18 18.10
CA TRP A 508 -22.18 -10.60 16.97
C TRP A 508 -20.83 -11.14 17.45
N VAL A 509 -20.19 -10.49 18.43
CA VAL A 509 -18.93 -10.97 19.01
C VAL A 509 -19.12 -12.33 19.68
N ARG A 510 -20.21 -12.53 20.43
CA ARG A 510 -20.54 -13.84 21.03
C ARG A 510 -20.64 -14.93 19.97
N GLU A 511 -21.33 -14.63 18.87
CA GLU A 511 -21.53 -15.60 17.78
C GLU A 511 -20.23 -15.94 17.04
N GLU A 512 -19.42 -14.94 16.71
CA GLU A 512 -18.09 -15.17 16.13
C GLU A 512 -17.19 -16.00 17.06
N ALA A 513 -17.20 -15.71 18.37
CA ALA A 513 -16.44 -16.46 19.36
C ALA A 513 -16.92 -17.92 19.48
N ARG A 514 -18.24 -18.16 19.41
CA ARG A 514 -18.79 -19.53 19.35
C ARG A 514 -18.30 -20.27 18.11
N ARG A 515 -18.37 -19.66 16.92
CA ARG A 515 -17.89 -20.28 15.68
C ARG A 515 -16.40 -20.59 15.74
N ALA A 516 -15.60 -19.62 16.20
CA ALA A 516 -14.17 -19.78 16.40
C ALA A 516 -13.82 -20.92 17.38
N GLY A 517 -14.62 -21.11 18.44
CA GLY A 517 -14.46 -22.20 19.41
C GLY A 517 -15.05 -23.54 18.97
N ALA A 518 -16.05 -23.53 18.08
CA ALA A 518 -16.77 -24.72 17.60
C ALA A 518 -16.03 -25.47 16.48
N HIS A 519 -15.06 -24.84 15.80
CA HIS A 519 -14.17 -25.53 14.87
C HIS A 519 -13.23 -26.51 15.61
N ARG A 520 -13.80 -27.63 16.07
CA ARG A 520 -13.10 -28.90 16.28
C ARG A 520 -13.00 -29.61 14.93
N ASP A 521 -11.81 -30.15 14.66
CA ASP A 521 -11.43 -31.08 13.60
C ASP A 521 -12.34 -31.19 12.37
N PRO A 522 -11.87 -30.82 11.15
CA PRO A 522 -12.62 -31.20 9.96
C PRO A 522 -12.72 -32.73 9.88
N PRO A 523 -13.87 -33.30 9.47
CA PRO A 523 -13.93 -34.70 9.11
C PRO A 523 -12.95 -34.95 7.94
N PRO A 524 -12.35 -36.15 7.83
CA PRO A 524 -11.45 -36.45 6.71
C PRO A 524 -12.26 -36.46 5.41
N GLY A 525 -12.23 -35.35 4.68
CA GLY A 525 -12.82 -35.22 3.35
C GLY A 525 -11.85 -35.70 2.26
N PRO A 526 -12.34 -36.28 1.16
CA PRO A 526 -11.50 -37.00 0.21
C PRO A 526 -10.86 -36.08 -0.85
N HIS A 527 -9.69 -36.52 -1.34
CA HIS A 527 -8.95 -36.10 -2.54
C HIS A 527 -8.08 -34.82 -2.44
N ARG A 528 -6.74 -34.98 -2.44
CA ARG A 528 -5.84 -35.00 -3.63
C ARG A 528 -6.00 -33.77 -4.53
N LEU A 529 -5.11 -32.79 -4.35
CA LEU A 529 -4.70 -31.88 -5.43
C LEU A 529 -3.64 -32.59 -6.30
N PRO A 530 -3.73 -32.53 -7.64
CA PRO A 530 -2.67 -33.02 -8.51
C PRO A 530 -1.50 -32.03 -8.48
N LEU A 531 -0.30 -32.56 -8.21
CA LEU A 531 0.96 -31.87 -8.47
C LEU A 531 1.06 -31.61 -9.98
N LEU A 532 1.03 -30.34 -10.39
CA LEU A 532 1.40 -29.94 -11.74
C LEU A 532 2.93 -29.85 -11.83
N ARG A 533 3.48 -30.57 -12.81
CA ARG A 533 4.81 -30.35 -13.39
C ARG A 533 4.79 -29.14 -14.31
#